data_AF-A0A6B2UKI4-F1
#
_entry.id   AF-A0A6B2UKI4-F1
#
_cell.length_a   1.000
_cell.length_b   1.000
_cell.length_c   1.000
_cell.angle_alpha   90.00
_cell.angle_beta   90.00
_cell.angle_gamma   90.00
#
_symmetry.space_group_name_H-M   'P 1'
#
loop_
_entity.id
_entity.type
_entity.pdbx_description
1 polymer ?
#
loop_
_entity_poly.entity_id
_entity_poly.type
_entity_poly.pdbx_seq_one_letter_code
_entity_poly.pdbx_strand_id
1 'polypeptide(L)'
;MYEPIRSKSIHSTSGEQSRFPRHSREEELDIQLAGHLAALLALTDELRALSPAEEAGALDEAAGELSDHLRRLRGGGSPVRAAAGALRGGDLTALHRR
;
A
#
# COMPACT_ATOMS: atom_id res chain seq x y z
N MET A 1 -26.73 -6.40 -58.19
CA MET A 1 -26.33 -7.37 -57.13
C MET A 1 -25.23 -6.73 -56.30
N TYR A 2 -25.23 -6.93 -54.98
CA TYR A 2 -24.42 -6.21 -53.98
C TYR A 2 -22.98 -5.88 -54.43
N GLU A 3 -22.61 -4.61 -54.33
CA GLU A 3 -21.19 -4.24 -54.37
C GLU A 3 -20.54 -4.47 -53.01
N PRO A 4 -19.32 -5.02 -52.94
CA PRO A 4 -18.60 -5.15 -51.69
C PRO A 4 -18.06 -3.79 -51.25
N ILE A 5 -18.32 -3.42 -49.99
CA ILE A 5 -17.87 -2.18 -49.37
C ILE A 5 -16.33 -2.16 -49.36
N ARG A 6 -15.71 -1.29 -50.17
CA ARG A 6 -14.27 -0.92 -50.06
C ARG A 6 -14.06 0.17 -49.01
N SER A 7 -14.53 -0.04 -47.79
CA SER A 7 -14.13 0.82 -46.67
C SER A 7 -12.75 0.36 -46.19
N LYS A 8 -11.76 1.25 -46.24
CA LYS A 8 -10.46 1.10 -45.58
C LYS A 8 -10.70 0.58 -44.16
N SER A 9 -9.87 -0.36 -43.69
CA SER A 9 -9.82 -0.76 -42.29
C SER A 9 -9.54 0.48 -41.42
N ILE A 10 -10.59 1.07 -40.84
CA ILE A 10 -10.47 2.23 -39.96
C ILE A 10 -10.37 1.79 -38.50
N HIS A 11 -9.66 0.70 -38.21
CA HIS A 11 -9.29 0.38 -36.83
C HIS A 11 -7.77 0.25 -36.75
N SER A 12 -7.07 1.34 -37.12
CA SER A 12 -5.83 1.66 -36.44
C SER A 12 -6.17 1.74 -34.96
N THR A 13 -5.60 0.84 -34.16
CA THR A 13 -5.66 0.87 -32.70
C THR A 13 -4.92 2.10 -32.22
N SER A 14 -5.54 3.28 -32.34
CA SER A 14 -5.16 4.49 -31.60
C SER A 14 -5.40 4.35 -30.09
N GLY A 15 -5.68 3.13 -29.60
CA GLY A 15 -5.77 2.71 -28.20
C GLY A 15 -4.53 1.97 -27.69
N GLU A 16 -3.40 1.98 -28.41
CA GLU A 16 -2.14 1.37 -27.96
C GLU A 16 -1.40 2.22 -26.89
N GLN A 17 -2.09 3.05 -26.11
CA GLN A 17 -1.51 3.71 -24.93
C GLN A 17 -1.51 2.80 -23.68
N SER A 18 -1.84 1.51 -23.82
CA SER A 18 -1.89 0.56 -22.70
C SER A 18 -1.12 -0.76 -22.93
N ARG A 19 -0.09 -0.78 -23.79
CA ARG A 19 0.71 -2.00 -24.00
C ARG A 19 1.98 -2.11 -23.16
N PHE A 20 2.38 -1.03 -22.46
CA PHE A 20 3.58 -1.04 -21.63
C PHE A 20 3.20 -0.79 -20.17
N PRO A 21 3.71 -1.61 -19.21
CA PRO A 21 3.61 -1.28 -17.79
C PRO A 21 4.06 0.16 -17.54
N ARG A 22 3.27 0.93 -16.78
CA ARG A 22 3.59 2.33 -16.44
C ARG A 22 4.81 2.42 -15.51
N HIS A 23 5.15 1.30 -14.88
CA HIS A 23 6.26 1.12 -13.96
C HIS A 23 7.17 0.01 -14.44
N SER A 24 8.46 0.13 -14.11
CA SER A 24 9.36 -1.00 -14.25
C SER A 24 8.91 -2.14 -13.33
N ARG A 25 9.28 -3.37 -13.65
CA ARG A 25 8.95 -4.51 -12.77
C ARG A 25 9.59 -4.37 -11.38
N GLU A 26 10.76 -3.75 -11.31
CA GLU A 26 11.45 -3.45 -10.05
C GLU A 26 10.64 -2.46 -9.20
N GLU A 27 10.17 -1.36 -9.82
CA GLU A 27 9.30 -0.39 -9.14
C GLU A 27 8.02 -1.04 -8.60
N GLU A 28 7.42 -1.95 -9.35
CA GLU A 28 6.22 -2.67 -8.91
C GLU A 28 6.50 -3.58 -7.69
N LEU A 29 7.67 -4.24 -7.67
CA LEU A 29 8.09 -5.06 -6.53
C LEU A 29 8.39 -4.20 -5.31
N ASP A 30 8.99 -3.02 -5.49
CA ASP A 30 9.25 -2.08 -4.40
C ASP A 30 7.95 -1.55 -3.78
N ILE A 31 6.95 -1.25 -4.62
CA ILE A 31 5.60 -0.86 -4.16
C ILE A 31 4.98 -2.00 -3.34
N GLN A 32 5.04 -3.24 -3.85
CA GLN A 32 4.51 -4.40 -3.13
C GLN A 32 5.24 -4.61 -1.80
N LEU A 33 6.57 -4.60 -1.80
CA LEU A 33 7.37 -4.76 -0.60
C LEU A 33 7.07 -3.67 0.43
N ALA A 34 6.96 -2.41 0.00
CA ALA A 34 6.57 -1.30 0.87
C ALA A 34 5.19 -1.54 1.50
N GLY A 35 4.23 -2.06 0.72
CA GLY A 35 2.92 -2.44 1.24
C GLY A 35 2.98 -3.52 2.33
N HIS A 36 3.77 -4.58 2.12
CA HIS A 36 3.92 -5.66 3.10
C HIS A 36 4.63 -5.21 4.37
N LEU A 37 5.70 -4.42 4.24
CA LEU A 37 6.42 -3.87 5.39
C LEU A 37 5.56 -2.89 6.19
N ALA A 38 4.72 -2.09 5.53
CA ALA A 38 3.76 -1.23 6.19
C ALA A 38 2.69 -2.03 6.96
N ALA A 39 2.23 -3.17 6.40
CA ALA A 39 1.31 -4.06 7.10
C ALA A 39 1.95 -4.70 8.35
N LEU A 40 3.21 -5.13 8.25
CA LEU A 40 3.96 -5.63 9.42
C LEU A 40 4.17 -4.54 10.47
N LEU A 41 4.46 -3.31 10.06
CA LEU A 41 4.61 -2.17 10.96
C LEU A 41 3.30 -1.82 11.69
N ALA A 42 2.16 -1.92 11.01
CA ALA A 42 0.87 -1.76 11.66
C ALA A 42 0.60 -2.90 12.66
N LEU A 43 0.98 -4.14 12.32
CA LEU A 43 0.85 -5.27 13.22
C LEU A 43 1.72 -5.12 14.48
N THR A 44 2.93 -4.57 14.38
CA THR A 44 3.77 -4.32 15.56
C THR A 44 3.17 -3.25 16.45
N ASP A 45 2.56 -2.20 15.89
CA ASP A 45 1.83 -1.18 16.66
C ASP A 45 0.64 -1.80 17.44
N GLU A 46 -0.12 -2.69 16.80
CA GLU A 46 -1.25 -3.38 17.45
C GLU A 46 -0.79 -4.37 18.53
N LEU A 47 0.25 -5.16 18.26
CA LEU A 47 0.80 -6.10 19.24
C LEU A 47 1.39 -5.36 20.44
N ARG A 48 2.06 -4.23 20.22
CA ARG A 48 2.60 -3.40 21.30
C ARG A 48 1.51 -2.94 22.27
N ALA A 49 0.31 -2.64 21.75
CA ALA A 49 -0.82 -2.24 22.58
C ALA A 49 -1.40 -3.39 23.44
N LEU A 50 -1.09 -4.65 23.10
CA LEU A 50 -1.58 -5.85 23.79
C LEU A 50 -0.50 -6.53 24.64
N SER A 51 0.78 -6.27 24.35
CA SER A 51 1.90 -6.93 24.99
C SER A 51 2.24 -6.33 26.37
N PRO A 52 2.74 -7.17 27.30
CA PRO A 52 3.37 -6.70 28.53
C PRO A 52 4.55 -5.76 28.28
N ALA A 53 4.88 -4.91 29.26
CA ALA A 53 5.95 -3.91 29.12
C ALA A 53 7.32 -4.51 28.79
N GLU A 54 7.60 -5.74 29.24
CA GLU A 54 8.86 -6.45 28.99
C GLU A 54 9.02 -6.80 27.50
N GLU A 55 7.93 -7.12 26.80
CA GLU A 55 7.91 -7.46 25.37
C GLU A 55 7.76 -6.23 24.47
N ALA A 56 7.18 -5.14 24.98
CA ALA A 56 6.95 -3.91 24.24
C ALA A 56 8.24 -3.24 23.73
N GLY A 57 9.35 -3.38 24.44
CA GLY A 57 10.65 -2.83 24.03
C GLY A 57 11.19 -3.46 22.73
N ALA A 58 11.09 -4.79 22.62
CA ALA A 58 11.51 -5.50 21.40
C ALA A 58 10.63 -5.16 20.19
N LEU A 59 9.33 -4.93 20.42
CA LEU A 59 8.41 -4.48 19.38
C LEU A 59 8.73 -3.07 18.89
N ASP A 60 9.18 -2.18 19.77
CA ASP A 60 9.62 -0.83 19.41
C ASP A 60 10.88 -0.83 18.56
N GLU A 61 11.85 -1.68 18.92
CA GLU A 61 13.08 -1.87 18.14
C GLU A 61 12.76 -2.39 16.74
N ALA A 62 12.00 -3.48 16.63
CA ALA A 62 11.58 -4.05 15.35
C ALA A 62 10.80 -3.04 14.49
N ALA A 63 9.92 -2.25 15.11
CA ALA A 63 9.17 -1.23 14.41
C ALA A 63 10.05 -0.06 13.94
N GLY A 64 11.12 0.26 14.67
CA GLY A 64 12.16 1.19 14.25
C GLY A 64 12.88 0.71 12.98
N GLU A 65 13.33 -0.55 12.97
CA GLU A 65 13.99 -1.16 11.82
C GLU A 65 13.11 -1.19 10.57
N LEU A 66 11.84 -1.58 10.72
CA LEU A 66 10.84 -1.56 9.64
C LEU A 66 10.62 -0.14 9.11
N SER A 67 10.54 0.85 9.99
CA SER A 67 10.35 2.25 9.60
C SER A 67 11.53 2.78 8.79
N ASP A 68 12.74 2.39 9.18
CA ASP A 68 13.96 2.73 8.45
C ASP A 68 14.03 2.06 7.09
N HIS A 69 13.59 0.80 6.98
CA HIS A 69 13.52 0.10 5.71
C HIS A 69 12.50 0.76 4.77
N LEU A 70 11.31 1.10 5.26
CA LEU A 70 10.29 1.82 4.50
C LEU A 70 10.76 3.19 4.03
N ARG A 71 11.44 3.95 4.90
CA ARG A 71 12.00 5.27 4.54
C ARG A 71 12.99 5.16 3.39
N ARG A 72 13.88 4.16 3.42
CA ARG A 72 14.84 3.92 2.33
C ARG A 72 14.13 3.50 1.04
N LEU A 73 13.18 2.56 1.14
CA LEU A 73 12.47 2.01 -0.01
C LEU A 73 11.59 3.05 -0.72
N ARG A 74 10.98 3.99 0.03
CA ARG A 74 10.09 5.02 -0.53
C ARG A 74 10.78 6.33 -0.93
N GLY A 75 12.11 6.39 -0.90
CA GLY A 75 12.86 7.60 -1.26
C GLY A 75 12.76 8.72 -0.23
N GLY A 76 12.39 8.40 1.03
CA GLY A 76 12.30 9.35 2.14
C GLY A 76 10.91 9.42 2.79
N GLY A 77 10.85 10.09 3.94
CA GLY A 77 9.65 10.23 4.76
C GLY A 77 9.48 9.09 5.77
N SER A 78 9.15 9.45 7.01
CA SER A 78 8.79 8.46 8.04
C SER A 78 7.42 7.88 7.72
N PRO A 79 7.22 6.55 7.79
CA PRO A 79 5.89 5.98 7.66
C PRO A 79 4.99 6.46 8.80
N VAL A 80 3.69 6.58 8.50
CA VAL A 80 2.66 6.88 9.50
C VAL A 80 2.51 5.68 10.43
N ARG A 81 2.49 5.95 11.74
CA ARG A 81 2.34 4.94 12.80
C ARG A 81 0.97 5.04 13.45
N ALA A 82 0.40 3.92 13.84
CA ALA A 82 -0.85 3.93 14.59
C ALA A 82 -0.56 4.42 16.03
N ALA A 83 -1.41 5.31 16.53
CA ALA A 83 -1.36 5.64 17.95
C ALA A 83 -1.87 4.44 18.75
N ALA A 84 -1.10 3.99 19.75
CA ALA A 84 -1.47 2.87 20.59
C ALA A 84 -2.89 3.07 21.17
N GLY A 85 -3.79 2.12 20.91
CA GLY A 85 -5.19 2.17 21.38
C GLY A 85 -6.19 2.92 20.50
N ALA A 86 -5.79 3.50 19.37
CA ALA A 86 -6.70 4.24 18.48
C ALA A 86 -7.87 3.38 17.93
N LEU A 87 -7.66 2.08 17.74
CA LEU A 87 -8.71 1.16 17.30
C LEU A 87 -9.61 0.63 18.44
N ARG A 88 -9.23 0.85 19.71
CA ARG A 88 -9.91 0.25 20.87
C ARG A 88 -11.00 1.13 21.50
N GLY A 89 -11.11 2.41 21.10
CA GLY A 89 -11.96 3.39 21.80
C GLY A 89 -12.85 4.27 20.94
N GLY A 90 -12.84 4.14 19.60
CA GLY A 90 -13.78 4.85 18.76
C GLY A 90 -15.14 4.17 18.79
N ASP A 91 -16.17 4.86 19.28
CA ASP A 91 -17.55 4.39 19.13
C ASP A 91 -17.90 4.35 17.64
N LEU A 92 -17.64 3.20 16.99
CA LEU A 92 -17.96 2.95 15.59
C LEU A 92 -19.44 3.23 15.32
N THR A 93 -20.31 3.10 16.32
CA THR A 93 -21.74 3.41 16.19
C THR A 93 -22.01 4.92 16.09
N ALA A 94 -21.13 5.77 16.63
CA ALA A 94 -21.20 7.22 16.44
C ALA A 94 -20.86 7.64 15.00
N LEU A 95 -19.99 6.89 14.31
CA LEU A 95 -19.68 7.13 12.89
C LEU A 95 -20.85 6.77 11.96
N HIS A 96 -21.71 5.84 12.38
CA HIS A 96 -22.88 5.40 11.61
C HIS A 96 -24.14 6.27 11.84
N ARG A 97 -24.08 7.24 12.76
CA ARG A 97 -25.22 8.09 13.10
C ARG A 97 -25.02 9.48 12.47
N ARG A 98 -25.44 9.62 11.21
CA ARG A 98 -25.40 10.89 10.48
C ARG A 98 -26.82 11.36 10.15
#